data_AF-A0A1Y4AXI0-F1
#
_entry.id   AF-A0A1Y4AXI0-F1
#
_cell.length_a   1.000
_cell.length_b   1.000
_cell.length_c   1.000
_cell.angle_alpha   90.00
_cell.angle_beta   90.00
_cell.angle_gamma   90.00
#
_symmetry.space_group_name_H-M   'P 1'
#
loop_
_entity.id
_entity.type
_entity.pdbx_description
1 polymer ?
#
loop_
_entity_poly.entity_id
_entity_poly.type
_entity_poly.pdbx_seq_one_letter_code
_entity_poly.pdbx_strand_id
1 'polypeptide(L)'
;MHKGSTNDMRFRFEKIVADIFDSYNFTTKLTSGTNIRGYDILAKKNNMNYIVEVKFSRTNQMPNSTLFDTACRLKVFCGNGDISNLNTPVLVVGAKIISNLRKRIENIGVVVLDIQNLLFLVRDNEDLKGELLSILDFSVNDLLPDKPNTQIFKQGHEFVAPSKTKGELLKERVSNWKNSIGNAAYEDLCFETLNYLFNDELSLWHRQKTSSSQLYRFDLICKIKDGDVSGLWTTILQCFNSKYIIFEFKNYKEKITQKEIYTTDKYLYLKALRGVAVLVSCKGASTNANKAIRGTLRENGKLIISVSNADLLKMIDIKMNEGVPADYLYQKFDELLIDLEK
;
A
#
# COMPACT_ATOMS: atom_id res chain seq x y z
N MET A 1 3.20 45.29 4.29
CA MET A 1 2.87 44.45 3.10
C MET A 1 1.38 44.50 2.90
N HIS A 2 0.90 45.02 1.76
CA HIS A 2 -0.52 45.08 1.42
C HIS A 2 -1.10 43.65 1.38
N LYS A 3 -1.94 43.28 2.36
CA LYS A 3 -2.78 42.09 2.26
C LYS A 3 -3.75 42.34 1.10
N GLY A 4 -3.70 41.52 0.06
CA GLY A 4 -4.65 41.57 -1.06
C GLY A 4 -6.10 41.43 -0.56
N SER A 5 -7.06 41.84 -1.39
CA SER A 5 -8.48 41.67 -1.09
C SER A 5 -8.79 40.19 -0.83
N THR A 6 -9.78 39.88 0.02
CA THR A 6 -10.25 38.49 0.23
C THR A 6 -10.58 37.80 -1.10
N ASN A 7 -11.04 38.57 -2.10
CA ASN A 7 -11.29 38.07 -3.44
C ASN A 7 -9.99 37.67 -4.16
N ASP A 8 -8.91 38.44 -4.02
CA ASP A 8 -7.62 38.12 -4.65
C ASP A 8 -7.03 36.82 -4.06
N MET A 9 -7.17 36.62 -2.75
CA MET A 9 -6.74 35.37 -2.11
C MET A 9 -7.60 34.18 -2.53
N ARG A 10 -8.92 34.38 -2.68
CA ARG A 10 -9.79 33.34 -3.21
C ARG A 10 -9.37 32.93 -4.64
N PHE A 11 -9.15 33.88 -5.54
CA PHE A 11 -8.71 33.59 -6.91
C PHE A 11 -7.34 32.91 -6.96
N ARG A 12 -6.40 33.30 -6.08
CA ARG A 12 -5.11 32.62 -5.97
C ARG A 12 -5.27 31.19 -5.45
N PHE A 13 -6.16 30.95 -4.50
CA PHE A 13 -6.44 29.59 -4.01
C PHE A 13 -7.09 28.72 -5.10
N GLU A 14 -8.04 29.26 -5.87
CA GLU A 14 -8.62 28.60 -7.05
C GLU A 14 -7.54 28.20 -8.07
N LYS A 15 -6.58 29.10 -8.32
CA LYS A 15 -5.44 28.81 -9.19
C LYS A 15 -4.57 27.67 -8.64
N ILE A 16 -4.20 27.71 -7.36
CA ILE A 16 -3.41 26.63 -6.73
C ILE A 16 -4.16 25.29 -6.84
N VAL A 17 -5.48 25.28 -6.61
CA VAL A 17 -6.28 24.07 -6.78
C VAL A 17 -6.26 23.59 -8.24
N ALA A 18 -6.35 24.48 -9.22
CA ALA A 18 -6.22 24.13 -10.63
C ALA A 18 -4.84 23.52 -10.94
N ASP A 19 -3.75 24.13 -10.45
CA ASP A 19 -2.38 23.67 -10.67
C ASP A 19 -2.14 22.28 -10.01
N ILE A 20 -2.74 22.03 -8.83
CA ILE A 20 -2.77 20.69 -8.21
C ILE A 20 -3.49 19.70 -9.14
N PHE A 21 -4.66 20.04 -9.68
CA PHE A 21 -5.35 19.13 -10.60
C PHE A 21 -4.52 18.87 -11.86
N ASP A 22 -3.90 19.89 -12.45
CA ASP A 22 -3.02 19.73 -13.62
C ASP A 22 -1.83 18.82 -13.31
N SER A 23 -1.23 18.90 -12.12
CA SER A 23 -0.14 18.00 -11.69
C SER A 23 -0.56 16.52 -11.57
N TYR A 24 -1.87 16.23 -11.65
CA TYR A 24 -2.45 14.89 -11.65
C TYR A 24 -3.08 14.51 -13.01
N ASN A 25 -2.58 15.11 -14.10
CA ASN A 25 -2.99 14.85 -15.50
C ASN A 25 -4.44 15.25 -15.81
N PHE A 26 -4.96 16.27 -15.13
CA PHE A 26 -6.18 16.93 -15.58
C PHE A 26 -5.82 18.04 -16.56
N THR A 27 -6.76 18.40 -17.42
CA THR A 27 -6.75 19.68 -18.13
C THR A 27 -7.75 20.59 -17.44
N THR A 28 -7.26 21.60 -16.73
CA THR A 28 -8.13 22.53 -16.00
C THR A 28 -8.42 23.80 -16.80
N LYS A 29 -9.59 24.39 -16.53
CA LYS A 29 -9.98 25.70 -17.01
C LYS A 29 -10.71 26.44 -15.89
N LEU A 30 -10.13 27.55 -15.45
CA LEU A 30 -10.76 28.48 -14.51
C LEU A 30 -11.93 29.20 -15.18
N THR A 31 -13.08 29.27 -14.50
CA THR A 31 -14.24 30.04 -14.95
C THR A 31 -14.18 31.45 -14.39
N SER A 32 -13.64 32.38 -15.18
CA SER A 32 -13.41 33.78 -14.76
C SER A 32 -14.70 34.46 -14.29
N GLY A 33 -14.80 34.69 -12.97
CA GLY A 33 -15.48 35.80 -12.26
C GLY A 33 -16.95 36.16 -12.55
N THR A 34 -17.56 35.61 -13.59
CA THR A 34 -18.95 35.81 -13.96
C THR A 34 -19.70 34.55 -13.54
N ASN A 35 -20.42 34.66 -12.43
CA ASN A 35 -21.22 33.62 -11.74
C ASN A 35 -22.25 32.88 -12.61
N ILE A 36 -22.20 33.02 -13.93
CA ILE A 36 -23.17 32.48 -14.90
C ILE A 36 -23.12 30.94 -14.93
N ARG A 37 -22.01 30.30 -14.52
CA ARG A 37 -21.82 28.83 -14.65
C ARG A 37 -21.85 28.04 -13.33
N GLY A 38 -21.84 28.70 -12.17
CA GLY A 38 -22.05 28.02 -10.88
C GLY A 38 -20.93 27.09 -10.39
N TYR A 39 -19.71 27.19 -10.93
CA TYR A 39 -18.49 26.49 -10.48
C TYR A 39 -17.24 27.33 -10.78
N ASP A 40 -16.12 27.06 -10.09
CA ASP A 40 -14.88 27.85 -10.19
C ASP A 40 -13.84 27.22 -11.14
N ILE A 41 -13.80 25.88 -11.25
CA ILE A 41 -12.86 25.14 -12.12
C ILE A 41 -13.60 24.04 -12.87
N LEU A 42 -13.40 23.98 -14.19
CA LEU A 42 -13.71 22.80 -15.00
C LEU A 42 -12.42 22.01 -15.20
N ALA A 43 -12.32 20.83 -14.60
CA ALA A 43 -11.20 19.92 -14.84
C ALA A 43 -11.63 18.74 -15.72
N LYS A 44 -10.78 18.32 -16.65
CA LYS A 44 -11.07 17.21 -17.57
C LYS A 44 -9.99 16.14 -17.49
N LYS A 45 -10.39 14.88 -17.42
CA LYS A 45 -9.46 13.73 -17.42
C LYS A 45 -10.19 12.47 -17.90
N ASN A 46 -9.60 11.70 -18.81
CA ASN A 46 -10.16 10.44 -19.32
C ASN A 46 -11.62 10.55 -19.80
N ASN A 47 -11.93 11.59 -20.58
CA ASN A 47 -13.28 11.89 -21.09
C ASN A 47 -14.35 12.16 -20.00
N MET A 48 -13.92 12.37 -18.75
CA MET A 48 -14.77 12.79 -17.64
C MET A 48 -14.58 14.28 -17.35
N ASN A 49 -15.69 14.96 -17.02
CA ASN A 49 -15.67 16.34 -16.57
C ASN A 49 -15.82 16.38 -15.04
N TYR A 50 -15.02 17.22 -14.39
CA TYR A 50 -15.08 17.47 -12.96
C TYR A 50 -15.43 18.94 -12.77
N ILE A 51 -16.60 19.16 -12.16
CA ILE A 51 -17.14 20.48 -11.88
C ILE A 51 -16.71 20.83 -10.46
N VAL A 52 -15.71 21.69 -10.34
CA VAL A 52 -15.06 22.00 -9.07
C VAL A 52 -15.53 23.35 -8.57
N GLU A 53 -16.09 23.36 -7.37
CA GLU A 53 -16.34 24.57 -6.59
C GLU A 53 -15.32 24.63 -5.45
N VAL A 54 -14.70 25.80 -5.29
CA VAL A 54 -13.65 26.05 -4.31
C VAL A 54 -14.17 27.00 -3.22
N LYS A 55 -13.94 26.62 -1.96
CA LYS A 55 -14.27 27.42 -0.79
C LYS A 55 -13.00 27.71 0.00
N PHE A 56 -12.64 28.98 0.05
CA PHE A 56 -11.51 29.47 0.81
C PHE A 56 -11.97 30.13 2.11
N SER A 57 -11.27 29.87 3.21
CA SER A 57 -11.46 30.52 4.51
C SER A 57 -10.11 30.94 5.05
N ARG A 58 -10.07 32.09 5.73
CA ARG A 58 -8.87 32.55 6.45
C ARG A 58 -8.64 31.79 7.76
N THR A 59 -9.60 30.99 8.18
CA THR A 59 -9.51 30.16 9.38
C THR A 59 -9.65 28.70 8.99
N ASN A 60 -9.14 27.78 9.83
CA ASN A 60 -9.31 26.34 9.63
C ASN A 60 -10.73 25.85 9.96
N GLN A 61 -11.74 26.68 9.70
CA GLN A 61 -13.16 26.41 9.96
C GLN A 61 -14.02 27.09 8.89
N MET A 62 -15.16 26.46 8.58
CA MET A 62 -16.20 27.00 7.73
C MET A 62 -17.58 26.58 8.22
N PRO A 63 -18.63 27.41 8.01
CA PRO A 63 -19.99 27.05 8.40
C PRO A 63 -20.49 25.79 7.67
N ASN A 64 -20.98 24.82 8.44
CA ASN A 64 -21.45 23.53 7.91
C ASN A 64 -22.61 23.68 6.92
N SER A 65 -23.55 24.59 7.17
CA SER A 65 -24.68 24.88 6.30
C SER A 65 -24.21 25.34 4.92
N THR A 66 -23.31 26.32 4.88
CA THR A 66 -22.75 26.85 3.63
C THR A 66 -22.09 25.77 2.78
N LEU A 67 -21.33 24.86 3.39
CA LEU A 67 -20.68 23.76 2.68
C LEU A 67 -21.71 22.75 2.15
N PHE A 68 -22.70 22.38 2.96
CA PHE A 68 -23.75 21.45 2.56
C PHE A 68 -24.63 22.02 1.44
N ASP A 69 -25.07 23.28 1.55
CA ASP A 69 -25.88 23.95 0.54
C ASP A 69 -25.12 24.09 -0.78
N THR A 70 -23.82 24.39 -0.70
CA THR A 70 -22.93 24.41 -1.88
C THR A 70 -22.86 23.04 -2.54
N ALA A 71 -22.69 21.98 -1.77
CA ALA A 71 -22.64 20.62 -2.30
C ALA A 71 -23.96 20.20 -2.96
N CYS A 72 -25.10 20.49 -2.34
CA CYS A 72 -26.42 20.25 -2.92
C CYS A 72 -26.59 20.98 -4.26
N ARG A 73 -26.22 22.27 -4.32
CA ARG A 73 -26.25 23.06 -5.56
C ARG A 73 -25.37 22.45 -6.65
N LEU A 74 -24.15 22.05 -6.29
CA LEU A 74 -23.19 21.43 -7.22
C LEU A 74 -23.71 20.10 -7.76
N LYS A 75 -24.34 19.28 -6.90
CA LYS A 75 -24.93 17.99 -7.30
C LYS A 75 -26.09 18.17 -8.30
N VAL A 76 -27.00 19.10 -8.02
CA VAL A 76 -28.13 19.42 -8.91
C VAL A 76 -27.60 19.92 -10.25
N PHE A 77 -26.61 20.81 -10.24
CA PHE A 77 -26.00 21.33 -11.46
C PHE A 77 -25.41 20.21 -12.35
N CYS A 78 -24.74 19.21 -11.75
CA CYS A 78 -24.20 18.08 -12.50
C CYS A 78 -25.27 17.08 -12.98
N GLY A 79 -26.43 17.00 -12.34
CA GLY A 79 -27.51 16.06 -12.67
C GLY A 79 -28.34 16.41 -13.91
N ASN A 80 -28.25 17.65 -14.40
CA ASN A 80 -29.07 18.17 -15.51
C ASN A 80 -28.38 18.09 -16.90
N GLY A 81 -27.27 17.36 -17.03
CA GLY A 81 -26.50 17.27 -18.28
C GLY A 81 -26.85 16.07 -19.17
N ASP A 82 -26.57 16.17 -20.47
CA ASP A 82 -26.68 15.07 -21.43
C ASP A 82 -25.87 13.84 -20.99
N ILE A 83 -26.43 12.64 -21.22
CA ILE A 83 -25.87 11.32 -20.87
C ILE A 83 -24.46 11.08 -21.47
N SER A 84 -24.09 11.87 -22.49
CA SER A 84 -22.81 11.78 -23.20
C SER A 84 -21.61 12.39 -22.46
N ASN A 85 -21.82 13.22 -21.43
CA ASN A 85 -20.74 13.88 -20.66
C ASN A 85 -20.99 13.76 -19.15
N LEU A 86 -20.42 12.73 -18.52
CA LEU A 86 -20.60 12.49 -17.08
C LEU A 86 -19.86 13.56 -16.25
N ASN A 87 -20.63 14.47 -15.64
CA ASN A 87 -20.12 15.54 -14.79
C ASN A 87 -20.02 15.07 -13.34
N THR A 88 -18.83 15.10 -12.77
CA THR A 88 -18.57 14.75 -11.36
C THR A 88 -18.47 16.03 -10.52
N PRO A 89 -19.36 16.25 -9.53
CA PRO A 89 -19.27 17.41 -8.65
C PRO A 89 -18.14 17.22 -7.62
N VAL A 90 -17.27 18.23 -7.51
CA VAL A 90 -16.14 18.26 -6.56
C VAL A 90 -16.19 19.53 -5.73
N LEU A 91 -16.26 19.40 -4.40
CA LEU A 91 -16.16 20.51 -3.47
C LEU A 91 -14.77 20.51 -2.83
N VAL A 92 -14.01 21.59 -3.04
CA VAL A 92 -12.68 21.78 -2.45
C VAL A 92 -12.75 22.86 -1.38
N VAL A 93 -12.24 22.57 -0.19
CA VAL A 93 -12.31 23.45 0.97
C VAL A 93 -10.91 23.68 1.54
N GLY A 94 -10.50 24.95 1.62
CA GLY A 94 -9.22 25.36 2.22
C GLY A 94 -9.17 25.28 3.75
N ALA A 95 -10.00 24.44 4.36
CA ALA A 95 -10.13 24.24 5.80
C ALA A 95 -10.56 22.80 6.08
N LYS A 96 -10.32 22.31 7.30
CA LYS A 96 -10.69 20.96 7.72
C LYS A 96 -12.21 20.82 7.81
N ILE A 97 -12.72 19.70 7.30
CA ILE A 97 -14.15 19.36 7.37
C ILE A 97 -14.36 18.29 8.44
N ILE A 98 -15.37 18.48 9.29
CA ILE A 98 -15.75 17.49 10.29
C ILE A 98 -16.32 16.22 9.63
N SER A 99 -15.97 15.04 10.17
CA SER A 99 -16.26 13.74 9.56
C SER A 99 -17.75 13.51 9.28
N ASN A 100 -18.65 13.96 10.15
CA ASN A 100 -20.10 13.82 9.95
C ASN A 100 -20.60 14.65 8.77
N LEU A 101 -20.08 15.87 8.57
CA LEU A 101 -20.44 16.70 7.43
C LEU A 101 -19.88 16.13 6.13
N ARG A 102 -18.61 15.70 6.14
CA ARG A 102 -17.97 15.02 5.01
C ARG A 102 -18.82 13.85 4.53
N LYS A 103 -19.17 12.91 5.43
CA LYS A 103 -20.02 11.75 5.11
C LYS A 103 -21.37 12.18 4.51
N ARG A 104 -22.01 13.20 5.07
CA ARG A 104 -23.29 13.72 4.54
C ARG A 104 -23.17 14.25 3.11
N ILE A 105 -22.08 14.95 2.80
CA ILE A 105 -21.83 15.49 1.45
C ILE A 105 -21.43 14.36 0.48
N GLU A 106 -20.59 13.43 0.91
CA GLU A 106 -20.19 12.28 0.09
C GLU A 106 -21.38 11.36 -0.22
N ASN A 107 -22.32 11.18 0.71
CA ASN A 107 -23.53 10.38 0.52
C ASN A 107 -24.49 10.93 -0.54
N ILE A 108 -24.47 12.25 -0.81
CA ILE A 108 -25.23 12.83 -1.93
C ILE A 108 -24.44 12.77 -3.25
N GLY A 109 -23.29 12.09 -3.26
CA GLY A 109 -22.48 11.83 -4.45
C GLY A 109 -21.65 13.04 -4.91
N VAL A 110 -21.12 13.82 -3.97
CA VAL A 110 -20.17 14.92 -4.21
C VAL A 110 -18.81 14.52 -3.64
N VAL A 111 -17.74 14.66 -4.45
CA VAL A 111 -16.37 14.42 -3.99
C VAL A 111 -15.93 15.59 -3.13
N VAL A 112 -15.38 15.33 -1.94
CA VAL A 112 -14.95 16.36 -1.00
C VAL A 112 -13.45 16.30 -0.77
N LEU A 113 -12.78 17.43 -0.99
CA LEU A 113 -11.37 17.63 -0.65
C LEU A 113 -11.27 18.75 0.38
N ASP A 114 -10.64 18.46 1.51
CA ASP A 114 -10.30 19.48 2.50
C ASP A 114 -8.79 19.78 2.49
N ILE A 115 -8.37 20.65 3.41
CA ILE A 115 -6.96 21.04 3.51
C ILE A 115 -6.01 19.86 3.77
N GLN A 116 -6.43 18.82 4.51
CA GLN A 116 -5.58 17.64 4.75
C GLN A 116 -5.39 16.83 3.45
N ASN A 117 -6.41 16.80 2.60
CA ASN A 117 -6.33 16.19 1.27
C ASN A 117 -5.42 16.96 0.32
N LEU A 118 -5.51 18.30 0.32
CA LEU A 118 -4.63 19.13 -0.52
C LEU A 118 -3.16 18.97 -0.11
N LEU A 119 -2.87 18.98 1.20
CA LEU A 119 -1.52 18.73 1.74
C LEU A 119 -0.98 17.35 1.32
N PHE A 120 -1.84 16.32 1.29
CA PHE A 120 -1.46 15.00 0.82
C PHE A 120 -1.11 14.98 -0.67
N LEU A 121 -1.87 15.73 -1.49
CA LEU A 121 -1.70 15.77 -2.94
C LEU A 121 -0.42 16.50 -3.36
N VAL A 122 0.03 17.49 -2.60
CA VAL A 122 1.25 18.27 -2.90
C VAL A 122 2.50 17.76 -2.19
N ARG A 123 2.42 16.66 -1.43
CA ARG A 123 3.53 16.19 -0.56
C ARG A 123 4.87 15.98 -1.29
N ASP A 124 4.81 15.61 -2.57
CA ASP A 124 5.95 15.28 -3.42
C ASP A 124 6.28 16.43 -4.40
N ASN A 125 5.59 17.58 -4.30
CA ASN A 125 5.78 18.79 -5.12
C ASN A 125 6.02 20.00 -4.20
N GLU A 126 7.29 20.28 -3.89
CA GLU A 126 7.67 21.33 -2.95
C GLU A 126 7.26 22.74 -3.41
N ASP A 127 7.21 22.99 -4.73
CA ASP A 127 6.78 24.29 -5.26
C ASP A 127 5.29 24.53 -4.99
N LEU A 128 4.41 23.60 -5.39
CA LEU A 128 2.96 23.71 -5.13
C LEU A 128 2.63 23.67 -3.64
N LYS A 129 3.41 22.92 -2.86
CA LYS A 129 3.29 22.91 -1.40
C LYS A 129 3.65 24.27 -0.82
N GLY A 130 4.74 24.89 -1.27
CA GLY A 130 5.12 26.25 -0.87
C GLY A 130 4.04 27.27 -1.21
N GLU A 131 3.47 27.21 -2.42
CA GLU A 131 2.38 28.09 -2.85
C GLU A 131 1.11 27.90 -2.00
N LEU A 132 0.70 26.65 -1.77
CA LEU A 132 -0.45 26.32 -0.91
C LEU A 132 -0.25 26.82 0.52
N LEU A 133 0.94 26.66 1.10
CA LEU A 133 1.22 27.14 2.45
C LEU A 133 1.24 28.68 2.53
N SER A 134 1.71 29.35 1.47
CA SER A 134 1.83 30.81 1.44
C SER A 134 0.51 31.58 1.52
N ILE A 135 -0.61 30.92 1.20
CA ILE A 135 -1.94 31.55 1.16
C ILE A 135 -2.80 31.28 2.40
N LEU A 136 -2.40 30.34 3.25
CA LEU A 136 -3.14 30.02 4.47
C LEU A 136 -2.82 31.02 5.57
N ASP A 137 -3.86 31.61 6.16
CA ASP A 137 -3.76 32.54 7.30
C ASP A 137 -3.64 31.79 8.66
N PHE A 138 -3.56 30.46 8.64
CA PHE A 138 -3.50 29.60 9.83
C PHE A 138 -2.40 28.53 9.71
N SER A 139 -1.89 28.08 10.86
CA SER A 139 -0.90 27.00 10.92
C SER A 139 -1.52 25.66 10.53
N VAL A 140 -0.80 24.90 9.71
CA VAL A 140 -1.15 23.52 9.34
C VAL A 140 -0.21 22.47 9.92
N ASN A 141 0.73 22.87 10.78
CA ASN A 141 1.74 21.95 11.33
C ASN A 141 1.13 20.79 12.12
N ASP A 142 -0.02 21.02 12.77
CA ASP A 142 -0.75 20.01 13.55
C ASP A 142 -1.70 19.16 12.68
N LEU A 143 -1.78 19.43 11.37
CA LEU A 143 -2.63 18.70 10.44
C LEU A 143 -1.83 17.59 9.76
N LEU A 144 -2.19 16.34 10.03
CA LEU A 144 -1.65 15.20 9.30
C LEU A 144 -2.27 15.17 7.88
N PRO A 145 -1.46 15.11 6.81
CA PRO A 145 -1.96 14.93 5.45
C PRO A 145 -2.78 13.64 5.36
N ASP A 146 -3.96 13.72 4.73
CA ASP A 146 -4.87 12.58 4.61
C ASP A 146 -5.18 12.29 3.13
N LYS A 147 -5.13 11.03 2.75
CA LYS A 147 -5.33 10.63 1.36
C LYS A 147 -6.78 10.95 0.94
N PRO A 148 -7.00 11.62 -0.21
CA PRO A 148 -8.35 11.82 -0.72
C PRO A 148 -9.09 10.49 -0.85
N ASN A 149 -10.31 10.40 -0.31
CA ASN A 149 -11.20 9.26 -0.48
C ASN A 149 -11.86 9.29 -1.88
N THR A 150 -11.03 9.35 -2.93
CA THR A 150 -11.45 9.42 -4.32
C THR A 150 -10.36 8.88 -5.23
N GLN A 151 -10.76 8.31 -6.36
CA GLN A 151 -9.84 7.71 -7.32
C GLN A 151 -9.33 8.72 -8.37
N ILE A 152 -9.85 9.95 -8.37
CA ILE A 152 -9.65 10.93 -9.46
C ILE A 152 -8.19 11.42 -9.57
N PHE A 153 -7.47 11.47 -8.43
CA PHE A 153 -6.05 11.87 -8.35
C PHE A 153 -5.08 10.70 -8.41
N LYS A 154 -5.47 9.54 -8.92
CA LYS A 154 -4.48 8.53 -9.29
C LYS A 154 -3.72 9.05 -10.51
N GLN A 155 -2.40 9.28 -10.37
CA GLN A 155 -1.53 9.52 -11.52
C GLN A 155 -1.67 8.34 -12.49
N GLY A 156 -1.82 8.66 -13.78
CA GLY A 156 -2.37 7.75 -14.77
C GLY A 156 -1.65 6.40 -14.86
N HIS A 157 -2.44 5.34 -14.69
CA HIS A 157 -2.64 4.46 -15.83
C HIS A 157 -4.10 4.60 -16.26
N GLU A 158 -4.31 4.53 -17.57
CA GLU A 158 -5.58 4.61 -18.29
C GLU A 158 -6.68 3.75 -17.64
N PHE A 159 -7.94 3.99 -18.03
CA PHE A 159 -9.05 3.08 -17.72
C PHE A 159 -8.72 1.68 -18.26
N VAL A 160 -8.13 0.86 -17.40
CA VAL A 160 -8.11 -0.59 -17.49
C VAL A 160 -8.98 -1.06 -16.32
N ALA A 161 -9.76 -2.12 -16.52
CA ALA A 161 -10.53 -2.85 -15.51
C ALA A 161 -9.90 -2.78 -14.10
N PRO A 162 -10.71 -2.72 -13.01
CA PRO A 162 -10.28 -2.34 -11.65
C PRO A 162 -8.81 -2.67 -11.41
N SER A 163 -7.97 -1.62 -11.38
CA SER A 163 -6.52 -1.76 -11.30
C SER A 163 -6.19 -2.74 -10.18
N LYS A 164 -5.66 -3.90 -10.58
CA LYS A 164 -5.34 -5.00 -9.69
C LYS A 164 -4.57 -4.43 -8.50
N THR A 165 -5.10 -4.62 -7.30
CA THR A 165 -4.41 -4.35 -6.04
C THR A 165 -3.03 -5.01 -6.06
N LYS A 166 -2.12 -4.53 -5.21
CA LYS A 166 -0.80 -5.17 -5.09
C LYS A 166 -0.91 -6.67 -4.82
N GLY A 167 -1.89 -7.09 -4.02
CA GLY A 167 -2.24 -8.49 -3.80
C GLY A 167 -2.63 -9.20 -5.09
N GLU A 168 -3.55 -8.65 -5.88
CA GLU A 168 -3.99 -9.25 -7.16
C GLU A 168 -2.85 -9.34 -8.19
N LEU A 169 -1.98 -8.34 -8.27
CA LEU A 169 -0.79 -8.34 -9.14
C LEU A 169 0.21 -9.43 -8.74
N LEU A 170 0.49 -9.54 -7.43
CA LEU A 170 1.37 -10.59 -6.91
C LEU A 170 0.74 -11.97 -7.10
N LYS A 171 -0.56 -12.12 -6.85
CA LYS A 171 -1.31 -13.36 -7.06
C LYS A 171 -1.17 -13.83 -8.50
N GLU A 172 -1.38 -12.94 -9.48
CA GLU A 172 -1.21 -13.25 -10.90
C GLU A 172 0.23 -13.62 -11.27
N ARG A 173 1.23 -12.88 -10.74
CA ARG A 173 2.65 -13.19 -11.01
C ARG A 173 3.07 -14.54 -10.42
N VAL A 174 2.61 -14.87 -9.21
CA VAL A 174 2.90 -16.15 -8.56
C VAL A 174 2.16 -17.30 -9.27
N SER A 175 0.90 -17.11 -9.66
CA SER A 175 0.10 -18.15 -10.33
C SER A 175 0.63 -18.46 -11.72
N ASN A 176 1.12 -17.45 -12.44
CA ASN A 176 1.63 -17.58 -13.81
C ASN A 176 3.15 -17.77 -13.87
N TRP A 177 3.81 -18.02 -12.73
CA TRP A 177 5.26 -18.17 -12.68
C TRP A 177 5.74 -19.33 -13.56
N LYS A 178 6.79 -19.09 -14.36
CA LYS A 178 7.46 -20.11 -15.17
C LYS A 178 8.92 -20.19 -14.76
N ASN A 179 9.40 -21.39 -14.41
CA ASN A 179 10.77 -21.58 -13.97
C ASN A 179 11.83 -21.09 -14.98
N SER A 180 11.51 -21.10 -16.28
CA SER A 180 12.38 -20.62 -17.36
C SER A 180 12.68 -19.12 -17.30
N ILE A 181 11.95 -18.33 -16.51
CA ILE A 181 12.20 -16.88 -16.32
C ILE A 181 13.55 -16.65 -15.60
N GLY A 182 13.98 -17.61 -14.77
CA GLY A 182 15.30 -17.59 -14.12
C GLY A 182 15.26 -17.30 -12.61
N ASN A 183 16.36 -17.65 -11.93
CA ASN A 183 16.45 -17.63 -10.46
C ASN A 183 16.34 -16.22 -9.89
N ALA A 184 17.08 -15.24 -10.43
CA ALA A 184 17.07 -13.86 -9.93
C ALA A 184 15.65 -13.26 -9.93
N ALA A 185 14.90 -13.46 -11.01
CA ALA A 185 13.52 -13.00 -11.11
C ALA A 185 12.57 -13.73 -10.14
N TYR A 186 12.85 -15.00 -9.81
CA TYR A 186 12.10 -15.73 -8.78
C TYR A 186 12.41 -15.20 -7.38
N GLU A 187 13.68 -14.91 -7.10
CA GLU A 187 14.12 -14.31 -5.84
C GLU A 187 13.45 -12.92 -5.65
N ASP A 188 13.38 -12.12 -6.71
CA ASP A 188 12.65 -10.84 -6.73
C ASP A 188 11.16 -11.03 -6.42
N LEU A 189 10.50 -11.97 -7.10
CA LEU A 189 9.08 -12.27 -6.86
C LEU A 189 8.83 -12.76 -5.42
N CYS A 190 9.67 -13.65 -4.91
CA CYS A 190 9.56 -14.17 -3.55
C CYS A 190 9.75 -13.04 -2.53
N PHE A 191 10.76 -12.19 -2.70
CA PHE A 191 10.96 -11.03 -1.83
C PHE A 191 9.74 -10.11 -1.85
N GLU A 192 9.25 -9.72 -3.03
CA GLU A 192 8.13 -8.78 -3.15
C GLU A 192 6.87 -9.35 -2.49
N THR A 193 6.65 -10.65 -2.65
CA THR A 193 5.52 -11.37 -2.06
C THR A 193 5.66 -11.44 -0.54
N LEU A 194 6.80 -11.89 -0.02
CA LEU A 194 7.02 -11.98 1.42
C LEU A 194 6.97 -10.61 2.10
N ASN A 195 7.54 -9.58 1.47
CA ASN A 195 7.47 -8.21 1.97
C ASN A 195 6.03 -7.69 1.94
N TYR A 196 5.23 -8.00 0.91
CA TYR A 196 3.80 -7.69 0.95
C TYR A 196 3.09 -8.40 2.09
N LEU A 197 3.38 -9.68 2.34
CA LEU A 197 2.72 -10.47 3.38
C LEU A 197 3.08 -10.00 4.79
N PHE A 198 4.36 -9.73 5.05
CA PHE A 198 4.91 -9.63 6.41
C PHE A 198 5.64 -8.32 6.72
N ASN A 199 5.59 -7.28 5.88
CA ASN A 199 6.23 -5.98 6.19
C ASN A 199 5.73 -5.33 7.50
N ASP A 200 4.54 -5.68 7.95
CA ASP A 200 3.97 -5.17 9.19
C ASP A 200 4.65 -5.78 10.43
N GLU A 201 5.25 -6.97 10.29
CA GLU A 201 5.78 -7.78 11.41
C GLU A 201 7.28 -8.08 11.30
N LEU A 202 7.82 -8.04 10.07
CA LEU A 202 9.23 -8.23 9.76
C LEU A 202 9.85 -6.94 9.23
N SER A 203 11.12 -6.74 9.52
CA SER A 203 11.91 -5.56 9.18
C SER A 203 13.33 -5.93 8.75
N LEU A 204 14.16 -4.95 8.41
CA LEU A 204 15.55 -5.15 8.01
C LEU A 204 15.72 -6.18 6.90
N TRP A 205 14.94 -6.04 5.82
CA TRP A 205 14.91 -6.96 4.67
C TRP A 205 16.21 -6.89 3.85
N HIS A 206 17.24 -7.60 4.31
CA HIS A 206 18.57 -7.55 3.71
C HIS A 206 18.76 -8.70 2.72
N ARG A 207 18.95 -8.35 1.45
CA ARG A 207 19.25 -9.29 0.37
C ARG A 207 20.76 -9.43 0.20
N GLN A 208 21.28 -10.65 0.10
CA GLN A 208 22.70 -10.87 -0.20
C GLN A 208 22.94 -11.03 -1.71
N LYS A 209 23.34 -9.94 -2.39
CA LYS A 209 23.78 -9.97 -3.78
C LYS A 209 25.24 -10.45 -3.89
N THR A 210 25.55 -11.10 -5.02
CA THR A 210 26.82 -11.80 -5.25
C THR A 210 27.97 -10.81 -5.32
N SER A 211 28.87 -10.84 -4.35
CA SER A 211 30.20 -10.24 -4.47
C SER A 211 31.15 -11.12 -3.69
N SER A 212 31.99 -11.85 -4.43
CA SER A 212 33.16 -12.64 -4.02
C SER A 212 33.40 -12.88 -2.50
N SER A 213 33.51 -14.17 -2.14
CA SER A 213 34.27 -14.71 -0.99
C SER A 213 33.63 -14.86 0.40
N GLN A 214 32.39 -15.36 0.53
CA GLN A 214 31.93 -15.92 1.82
C GLN A 214 31.29 -17.31 1.64
N LEU A 215 31.70 -18.25 2.51
CA LEU A 215 31.44 -19.69 2.46
C LEU A 215 29.97 -20.10 2.68
N TYR A 216 29.08 -19.19 3.05
CA TYR A 216 27.69 -19.50 3.42
C TYR A 216 26.78 -18.34 3.00
N ARG A 217 25.90 -18.57 2.02
CA ARG A 217 25.09 -17.53 1.36
C ARG A 217 23.61 -17.90 1.42
N PHE A 218 22.80 -17.02 2.00
CA PHE A 218 21.34 -17.10 2.02
C PHE A 218 20.75 -15.90 1.26
N ASP A 219 19.58 -16.07 0.65
CA ASP A 219 19.05 -15.08 -0.31
C ASP A 219 18.53 -13.83 0.39
N LEU A 220 17.87 -14.02 1.53
CA LEU A 220 17.24 -12.94 2.30
C LEU A 220 17.31 -13.23 3.81
N ILE A 221 17.59 -12.20 4.61
CA ILE A 221 17.45 -12.24 6.06
C ILE A 221 16.56 -11.08 6.52
N CYS A 222 15.68 -11.37 7.48
CA CYS A 222 14.74 -10.41 8.05
C CYS A 222 14.81 -10.46 9.57
N LYS A 223 14.60 -9.31 10.24
CA LYS A 223 14.45 -9.21 11.69
C LYS A 223 12.97 -9.22 12.05
N ILE A 224 12.56 -10.07 12.98
CA ILE A 224 11.23 -9.97 13.61
C ILE A 224 11.18 -8.67 14.41
N LYS A 225 10.17 -7.83 14.17
CA LYS A 225 10.01 -6.55 14.87
C LYS A 225 9.89 -6.76 16.38
N ASP A 226 10.09 -5.68 17.11
CA ASP A 226 9.85 -5.61 18.54
C ASP A 226 8.38 -5.20 18.78
N GLY A 227 7.76 -5.67 19.86
CA GLY A 227 6.35 -5.39 20.17
C GLY A 227 5.38 -6.47 19.70
N ASP A 228 4.12 -6.08 19.48
CA ASP A 228 3.04 -7.01 19.12
C ASP A 228 3.20 -7.53 17.69
N VAL A 229 3.45 -8.83 17.58
CA VAL A 229 3.51 -9.60 16.33
C VAL A 229 2.62 -10.83 16.46
N SER A 230 2.14 -11.38 15.35
CA SER A 230 1.27 -12.55 15.33
C SER A 230 1.88 -13.79 16.00
N GLY A 231 1.02 -14.77 16.27
CA GLY A 231 1.33 -15.94 17.09
C GLY A 231 2.56 -16.72 16.62
N LEU A 232 2.75 -16.88 15.30
CA LEU A 232 3.93 -17.56 14.75
C LEU A 232 5.22 -16.85 15.15
N TRP A 233 5.30 -15.53 14.92
CA TRP A 233 6.53 -14.76 15.18
C TRP A 233 6.82 -14.68 16.67
N THR A 234 5.77 -14.53 17.49
CA THR A 234 5.89 -14.58 18.96
C THR A 234 6.45 -15.94 19.40
N THR A 235 5.94 -17.04 18.84
CA THR A 235 6.43 -18.39 19.11
C THR A 235 7.88 -18.58 18.68
N ILE A 236 8.29 -18.03 17.53
CA ILE A 236 9.69 -18.09 17.08
C ILE A 236 10.62 -17.30 18.02
N LEU A 237 10.20 -16.11 18.47
CA LEU A 237 10.97 -15.32 19.42
C LEU A 237 11.16 -16.06 20.76
N GLN A 238 10.10 -16.69 21.26
CA GLN A 238 10.07 -17.27 22.61
C GLN A 238 10.58 -18.72 22.65
N CYS A 239 10.15 -19.57 21.72
CA CYS A 239 10.42 -21.01 21.75
C CYS A 239 11.68 -21.40 20.97
N PHE A 240 12.02 -20.66 19.91
CA PHE A 240 13.23 -20.93 19.11
C PHE A 240 14.39 -19.98 19.43
N ASN A 241 14.17 -18.99 20.30
CA ASN A 241 15.13 -17.94 20.62
C ASN A 241 15.75 -17.35 19.35
N SER A 242 14.93 -17.08 18.33
CA SER A 242 15.38 -16.57 17.03
C SER A 242 14.80 -15.18 16.80
N LYS A 243 15.68 -14.21 16.56
CA LYS A 243 15.29 -12.82 16.25
C LYS A 243 15.30 -12.54 14.76
N TYR A 244 16.04 -13.35 14.01
CA TYR A 244 16.17 -13.25 12.57
C TYR A 244 15.64 -14.51 11.90
N ILE A 245 14.99 -14.32 10.75
CA ILE A 245 14.50 -15.37 9.87
C ILE A 245 15.33 -15.35 8.60
N ILE A 246 15.81 -16.52 8.18
CA ILE A 246 16.47 -16.71 6.89
C ILE A 246 15.43 -17.17 5.86
N PHE A 247 15.44 -16.57 4.68
CA PHE A 247 14.65 -17.01 3.54
C PHE A 247 15.57 -17.49 2.43
N GLU A 248 15.22 -18.64 1.84
CA GLU A 248 15.95 -19.23 0.72
C GLU A 248 14.99 -19.61 -0.40
N PHE A 249 15.36 -19.29 -1.64
CA PHE A 249 14.47 -19.33 -2.80
C PHE A 249 14.94 -20.38 -3.80
N LYS A 250 14.07 -21.34 -4.15
CA LYS A 250 14.37 -22.44 -5.07
C LYS A 250 13.41 -22.48 -6.25
N ASN A 251 13.88 -21.98 -7.39
CA ASN A 251 13.14 -21.97 -8.65
C ASN A 251 13.24 -23.31 -9.41
N TYR A 252 12.85 -24.42 -8.77
CA TYR A 252 12.92 -25.75 -9.36
C TYR A 252 11.59 -26.18 -9.99
N LYS A 253 11.67 -26.92 -11.10
CA LYS A 253 10.50 -27.54 -11.73
C LYS A 253 9.93 -28.67 -10.89
N GLU A 254 10.81 -29.37 -10.18
CA GLU A 254 10.50 -30.46 -9.26
C GLU A 254 10.48 -29.98 -7.81
N LYS A 255 9.95 -30.83 -6.93
CA LYS A 255 10.00 -30.61 -5.48
C LYS A 255 11.44 -30.57 -4.99
N ILE A 256 11.69 -29.74 -3.97
CA ILE A 256 13.00 -29.74 -3.29
C ILE A 256 13.22 -31.06 -2.57
N THR A 257 14.49 -31.43 -2.45
CA THR A 257 14.95 -32.68 -1.83
C THR A 257 15.56 -32.41 -0.47
N GLN A 258 15.92 -33.48 0.24
CA GLN A 258 16.64 -33.38 1.51
C GLN A 258 17.97 -32.61 1.40
N LYS A 259 18.59 -32.56 0.20
CA LYS A 259 19.84 -31.84 -0.05
C LYS A 259 19.68 -30.35 0.26
N GLU A 260 18.60 -29.73 -0.20
CA GLU A 260 18.32 -28.32 0.03
C GLU A 260 18.10 -28.04 1.52
N ILE A 261 17.43 -28.96 2.23
CA ILE A 261 17.18 -28.84 3.68
C ILE A 261 18.48 -28.86 4.46
N TYR A 262 19.34 -29.85 4.24
CA TYR A 262 20.63 -29.95 4.94
C TYR A 262 21.61 -28.84 4.56
N THR A 263 21.47 -28.28 3.35
CA THR A 263 22.25 -27.11 2.95
C THR A 263 21.80 -25.89 3.75
N THR A 264 20.49 -25.69 3.88
CA THR A 264 19.88 -24.60 4.66
C THR A 264 20.23 -24.70 6.15
N ASP A 265 20.15 -25.91 6.71
CA ASP A 265 20.45 -26.19 8.13
C ASP A 265 21.84 -25.72 8.55
N LYS A 266 22.85 -25.85 7.67
CA LYS A 266 24.22 -25.41 7.95
C LYS A 266 24.33 -23.90 8.18
N TYR A 267 23.41 -23.11 7.64
CA TYR A 267 23.40 -21.65 7.81
C TYR A 267 22.70 -21.19 9.08
N LEU A 268 21.80 -22.03 9.61
CA LEU A 268 21.07 -21.73 10.82
C LEU A 268 21.99 -21.82 12.03
N TYR A 269 22.03 -20.75 12.82
CA TYR A 269 22.90 -20.65 13.99
C TYR A 269 22.13 -20.12 15.20
N LEU A 270 21.78 -21.06 16.09
CA LEU A 270 20.98 -20.79 17.28
C LEU A 270 21.61 -19.71 18.17
N LYS A 271 22.94 -19.76 18.41
CA LYS A 271 23.63 -18.77 19.25
C LYS A 271 23.61 -17.35 18.67
N ALA A 272 23.41 -17.19 17.36
CA ALA A 272 23.30 -15.90 16.70
C ALA A 272 21.85 -15.45 16.48
N LEU A 273 20.87 -16.09 17.17
CA LEU A 273 19.45 -15.82 17.07
C LEU A 273 18.90 -15.96 15.64
N ARG A 274 19.45 -16.93 14.89
CA ARG A 274 19.14 -17.26 13.48
C ARG A 274 18.82 -18.75 13.36
N GLY A 275 17.93 -19.23 14.21
CA GLY A 275 17.55 -20.65 14.31
C GLY A 275 16.46 -21.10 13.35
N VAL A 276 15.88 -20.16 12.59
CA VAL A 276 14.70 -20.41 11.78
C VAL A 276 14.93 -20.00 10.32
N ALA A 277 14.55 -20.88 9.39
CA ALA A 277 14.46 -20.58 7.97
C ALA A 277 13.08 -20.88 7.38
N VAL A 278 12.74 -20.13 6.34
CA VAL A 278 11.61 -20.39 5.46
C VAL A 278 12.15 -20.63 4.05
N LEU A 279 12.02 -21.86 3.56
CA LEU A 279 12.49 -22.25 2.25
C LEU A 279 11.32 -22.22 1.26
N VAL A 280 11.35 -21.23 0.36
CA VAL A 280 10.32 -21.01 -0.65
C VAL A 280 10.73 -21.69 -1.95
N SER A 281 9.84 -22.49 -2.52
CA SER A 281 10.10 -23.20 -3.78
C SER A 281 8.85 -23.31 -4.65
N CYS A 282 9.00 -23.50 -5.96
CA CYS A 282 7.83 -23.52 -6.83
C CYS A 282 6.85 -24.67 -6.52
N LYS A 283 7.37 -25.85 -6.13
CA LYS A 283 6.57 -27.08 -5.93
C LYS A 283 6.53 -27.59 -4.48
N GLY A 284 7.21 -26.91 -3.55
CA GLY A 284 7.33 -27.37 -2.16
C GLY A 284 8.28 -28.55 -1.99
N ALA A 285 8.19 -29.19 -0.82
CA ALA A 285 9.06 -30.28 -0.41
C ALA A 285 8.59 -31.68 -0.85
N SER A 286 9.55 -32.53 -1.21
CA SER A 286 9.36 -33.97 -1.38
C SER A 286 9.12 -34.67 -0.03
N THR A 287 8.65 -35.92 -0.07
CA THR A 287 8.46 -36.73 1.14
C THR A 287 9.75 -36.88 1.96
N ASN A 288 10.88 -37.10 1.28
CA ASN A 288 12.19 -37.18 1.92
C ASN A 288 12.66 -35.82 2.46
N ALA A 289 12.36 -34.72 1.78
CA ALA A 289 12.63 -33.38 2.30
C ALA A 289 11.81 -33.09 3.58
N ASN A 290 10.53 -33.48 3.63
CA ASN A 290 9.71 -33.32 4.83
C ASN A 290 10.25 -34.16 6.01
N LYS A 291 10.74 -35.37 5.76
CA LYS A 291 11.45 -36.17 6.77
C LYS A 291 12.71 -35.45 7.27
N ALA A 292 13.49 -34.87 6.37
CA ALA A 292 14.69 -34.10 6.73
C ALA A 292 14.37 -32.82 7.52
N ILE A 293 13.27 -32.13 7.20
CA ILE A 293 12.78 -30.96 7.96
C ILE A 293 12.46 -31.38 9.40
N ARG A 294 11.69 -32.47 9.59
CA ARG A 294 11.39 -33.01 10.92
C ARG A 294 12.65 -33.43 11.68
N GLY A 295 13.56 -34.14 11.01
CA GLY A 295 14.85 -34.52 11.59
C GLY A 295 15.66 -33.31 12.06
N THR A 296 15.73 -32.26 11.24
CA THR A 296 16.44 -31.01 11.56
C THR A 296 15.87 -30.34 12.82
N LEU A 297 14.55 -30.30 12.93
CA LEU A 297 13.88 -29.75 14.12
C LEU A 297 14.12 -30.62 15.35
N ARG A 298 13.94 -31.93 15.23
CA ARG A 298 14.07 -32.89 16.34
C ARG A 298 15.49 -32.99 16.88
N GLU A 299 16.48 -33.05 16.00
CA GLU A 299 17.87 -33.37 16.36
C GLU A 299 18.66 -32.10 16.66
N ASN A 300 18.40 -31.01 15.94
CA ASN A 300 19.20 -29.79 16.03
C ASN A 300 18.44 -28.60 16.66
N GLY A 301 17.14 -28.74 16.93
CA GLY A 301 16.30 -27.65 17.46
C GLY A 301 16.11 -26.47 16.48
N LYS A 302 16.41 -26.68 15.20
CA LYS A 302 16.34 -25.64 14.16
C LYS A 302 15.09 -25.83 13.32
N LEU A 303 14.34 -24.74 13.11
CA LEU A 303 13.09 -24.78 12.36
C LEU A 303 13.33 -24.44 10.90
N ILE A 304 12.84 -25.31 10.01
CA ILE A 304 12.76 -25.02 8.57
C ILE A 304 11.31 -25.20 8.14
N ILE A 305 10.68 -24.15 7.63
CA ILE A 305 9.32 -24.20 7.08
C ILE A 305 9.42 -24.23 5.55
N SER A 306 8.86 -25.26 4.91
CA SER A 306 8.74 -25.29 3.45
C SER A 306 7.49 -24.56 2.98
N VAL A 307 7.66 -23.62 2.05
CA VAL A 307 6.58 -22.82 1.45
C VAL A 307 6.62 -23.02 -0.06
N SER A 308 5.49 -23.39 -0.65
CA SER A 308 5.33 -23.50 -2.10
C SER A 308 4.72 -22.23 -2.71
N ASN A 309 4.73 -22.10 -4.04
CA ASN A 309 3.93 -21.06 -4.71
C ASN A 309 2.43 -21.15 -4.35
N ALA A 310 1.90 -22.37 -4.13
CA ALA A 310 0.52 -22.55 -3.71
C ALA A 310 0.28 -22.01 -2.29
N ASP A 311 1.25 -22.18 -1.39
CA ASP A 311 1.21 -21.59 -0.04
C ASP A 311 1.28 -20.06 -0.10
N LEU A 312 2.14 -19.48 -0.95
CA LEU A 312 2.19 -18.04 -1.18
C LEU A 312 0.85 -17.48 -1.67
N LEU A 313 0.19 -18.16 -2.63
CA LEU A 313 -1.12 -17.74 -3.15
C LEU A 313 -2.18 -17.72 -2.04
N LYS A 314 -2.23 -18.75 -1.18
CA LYS A 314 -3.16 -18.78 -0.05
C LYS A 314 -2.91 -17.64 0.93
N MET A 315 -1.64 -17.35 1.25
CA MET A 315 -1.29 -16.24 2.13
C MET A 315 -1.64 -14.87 1.52
N ILE A 316 -1.48 -14.70 0.20
CA ILE A 316 -1.91 -13.49 -0.51
C ILE A 316 -3.44 -13.33 -0.38
N ASP A 317 -4.20 -14.40 -0.58
CA ASP A 317 -5.65 -14.39 -0.43
C ASP A 317 -6.09 -14.06 0.99
N ILE A 318 -5.41 -14.60 2.00
CA ILE A 318 -5.65 -14.24 3.40
C ILE A 318 -5.42 -12.75 3.62
N LYS A 319 -4.28 -12.19 3.16
CA LYS A 319 -3.99 -10.75 3.32
C LYS A 319 -4.99 -9.86 2.59
N MET A 320 -5.40 -10.26 1.39
CA MET A 320 -6.38 -9.51 0.59
C MET A 320 -7.77 -9.46 1.25
N ASN A 321 -8.11 -10.47 2.05
CA ASN A 321 -9.35 -10.53 2.83
C ASN A 321 -9.15 -10.03 4.27
N GLU A 322 -8.15 -9.17 4.51
CA GLU A 322 -7.84 -8.56 5.82
C GLU A 322 -7.52 -9.56 6.94
N GLY A 323 -7.18 -10.81 6.60
CA GLY A 323 -6.71 -11.81 7.55
C GLY A 323 -5.21 -11.72 7.82
N VAL A 324 -4.71 -12.56 8.73
CA VAL A 324 -3.30 -12.61 9.17
C VAL A 324 -2.56 -13.73 8.43
N PRO A 325 -1.68 -13.44 7.46
CA PRO A 325 -1.04 -14.49 6.66
C PRO A 325 -0.10 -15.40 7.46
N ALA A 326 0.44 -14.89 8.57
CA ALA A 326 1.33 -15.65 9.45
C ALA A 326 0.62 -16.84 10.10
N ASP A 327 -0.71 -16.76 10.29
CA ASP A 327 -1.50 -17.87 10.84
C ASP A 327 -1.48 -19.09 9.92
N TYR A 328 -1.40 -18.89 8.60
CA TYR A 328 -1.23 -20.01 7.66
C TYR A 328 0.11 -20.71 7.84
N LEU A 329 1.20 -19.95 8.02
CA LEU A 329 2.51 -20.53 8.33
C LEU A 329 2.51 -21.17 9.72
N TYR A 330 1.75 -20.60 10.67
CA TYR A 330 1.60 -21.17 12.00
C TYR A 330 0.93 -22.55 11.92
N GLN A 331 -0.16 -22.69 11.15
CA GLN A 331 -0.79 -23.99 10.94
C GLN A 331 0.21 -25.02 10.35
N LYS A 332 1.04 -24.63 9.38
CA LYS A 332 2.08 -25.53 8.86
C LYS A 332 3.10 -25.93 9.92
N PHE A 333 3.43 -25.01 10.83
CA PHE A 333 4.32 -25.30 11.95
C PHE A 333 3.65 -26.23 12.96
N ASP A 334 2.36 -26.04 13.28
CA ASP A 334 1.61 -26.93 14.18
C ASP A 334 1.49 -28.34 13.59
N GLU A 335 1.17 -28.47 12.30
CA GLU A 335 1.19 -29.75 11.59
C GLU A 335 2.56 -30.43 11.67
N LEU A 336 3.64 -29.65 11.50
CA LEU A 336 5.00 -30.16 11.65
C LEU A 336 5.26 -30.70 13.06
N LEU A 337 4.77 -30.01 14.10
CA LEU A 337 4.93 -30.43 15.49
C LEU A 337 4.13 -31.69 15.83
N ILE A 338 2.91 -31.82 15.31
CA ILE A 338 2.06 -33.00 15.51
C ILE A 338 2.70 -34.24 14.89
N ASP A 339 3.31 -34.09 13.72
CA ASP A 339 3.95 -35.17 12.96
C ASP A 339 5.39 -35.50 13.42
N LEU A 340 5.89 -34.87 14.50
CA LEU A 340 7.18 -35.21 15.09
C LEU A 340 7.07 -36.55 15.82
N GLU A 341 7.32 -37.65 15.10
CA GLU A 341 7.54 -38.95 15.70
C GLU A 341 8.76 -38.92 16.64
N LYS A 342 8.64 -39.64 17.77
CA LYS A 342 9.70 -39.78 18.79
C LYS A 342 11.02 -40.28 18.22
#